data_AF-A0A349KHW6-F1
#
_entry.id   AF-A0A349KHW6-F1
#
_cell.length_a   1.000
_cell.length_b   1.000
_cell.length_c   1.000
_cell.angle_alpha   90.00
_cell.angle_beta   90.00
_cell.angle_gamma   90.00
#
_symmetry.space_group_name_H-M   'P 1'
#
loop_
_entity.id
_entity.type
_entity.pdbx_description
1 polymer ?
#
loop_
_entity_poly.entity_id
_entity_poly.type
_entity_poly.pdbx_seq_one_letter_code
_entity_poly.pdbx_strand_id
1 'polypeptide(L)'
;MNANPEQFIDKISRLNTSTKQYFPNSRKIYVQGSRADMQVPMREIALTDTETESGAEPNAPVRVYDSSGIYSEPSAQINLRAGLPAIRAAWIEEREDTELLDSVSSTYSQARARDLGSAEFKFEHIRKPLRARAGCNVSQLHYARKGIITPEMEFIAIRENMAKVQTTILTAEASQHHGESFGANIPAEITPEFVRSEIALGRAIIPSNINHPEIEPMIIGRNFLVKVNANIGNSAVTSSIEEEVEKLTWSALWGADTVMDLSTGKNIHETREWIIRNSMVPIGTVPIYQALEKVGGVAEDLSWEIYRDTLIEQAEQGVDYFTIHAGVLLRYVPLTARRVTGIVSRGGAILAKWCLSHHKENFLYTHFEDICEIMKAYDVSFSLGDGLRPGCIADANDEAQFSELETLGELTKIAWKHDVQTMVEGPGHVP
;
A
#
# COMPACT_ATOMS: atom_id res chain seq x y z
N MET A 1 2.73 -3.63 30.29
CA MET A 1 3.35 -2.47 30.95
C MET A 1 2.62 -1.24 30.44
N ASN A 2 1.98 -0.46 31.31
CA ASN A 2 1.36 0.80 30.90
C ASN A 2 2.49 1.76 30.53
N ALA A 3 2.63 2.07 29.23
CA ALA A 3 3.58 3.08 28.78
C ALA A 3 3.18 4.42 29.42
N ASN A 4 4.14 5.11 30.04
CA ASN A 4 3.91 6.44 30.59
C ASN A 4 3.70 7.43 29.41
N PRO A 5 2.58 8.16 29.34
CA PRO A 5 2.25 9.13 28.30
C PRO A 5 3.34 10.16 27.99
N GLU A 6 3.99 10.70 29.03
CA GLU A 6 5.09 11.64 28.86
C GLU A 6 6.31 10.97 28.22
N GLN A 7 6.53 9.68 28.50
CA GLN A 7 7.60 8.91 27.87
C GLN A 7 7.29 8.61 26.40
N PHE A 8 6.02 8.44 26.01
CA PHE A 8 5.61 8.24 24.62
C PHE A 8 5.90 9.48 23.78
N ILE A 9 5.40 10.65 24.20
CA ILE A 9 5.59 11.92 23.48
C ILE A 9 7.07 12.26 23.37
N ASP A 10 7.84 12.04 24.43
CA ASP A 10 9.29 12.29 24.44
C ASP A 10 10.03 11.36 23.48
N LYS A 11 9.69 10.06 23.44
CA LYS A 11 10.30 9.09 22.53
C LYS A 11 10.01 9.41 21.07
N ILE A 12 8.74 9.65 20.71
CA ILE A 12 8.38 9.90 19.31
C ILE A 12 8.97 11.23 18.81
N SER A 13 9.07 12.24 19.69
CA SER A 13 9.69 13.52 19.33
C SER A 13 11.22 13.44 19.19
N ARG A 14 11.86 12.44 19.80
CA ARG A 14 13.31 12.19 19.74
C ARG A 14 13.70 11.12 18.73
N LEU A 15 12.73 10.49 18.06
CA LEU A 15 13.00 9.45 17.08
C LEU A 15 13.86 10.03 15.95
N ASN A 16 15.08 9.53 15.79
CA ASN A 16 15.96 9.97 14.72
C ASN A 16 15.53 9.32 13.41
N THR A 17 14.67 10.01 12.67
CA THR A 17 14.20 9.57 11.35
C THR A 17 15.07 10.09 10.20
N SER A 18 16.11 10.87 10.49
CA SER A 18 17.02 11.39 9.47
C SER A 18 17.92 10.28 8.95
N THR A 19 17.82 10.01 7.65
CA THR A 19 18.56 8.93 7.02
C THR A 19 19.85 9.38 6.31
N LYS A 20 20.24 10.64 6.51
CA LYS A 20 21.40 11.32 5.87
C LYS A 20 22.71 10.52 5.90
N GLN A 21 22.91 9.70 6.93
CA GLN A 21 24.14 8.93 7.13
C GLN A 21 24.22 7.63 6.30
N TYR A 22 23.11 7.16 5.72
CA TYR A 22 23.04 5.81 5.16
C TYR A 22 23.39 5.73 3.67
N PHE A 23 23.34 6.84 2.94
CA PHE A 23 23.67 6.88 1.50
C PHE A 23 24.85 7.81 1.22
N PRO A 24 26.10 7.35 1.41
CA PRO A 24 27.27 8.16 1.07
C PRO A 24 27.26 8.52 -0.42
N ASN A 25 27.79 9.70 -0.75
CA ASN A 25 27.87 10.25 -2.11
C ASN A 25 26.53 10.32 -2.84
N SER A 26 25.41 10.25 -2.11
CA SER A 26 24.08 10.34 -2.68
C SER A 26 23.39 11.63 -2.22
N ARG A 27 22.50 12.16 -3.06
CA ARG A 27 21.59 13.25 -2.70
C ARG A 27 20.19 12.98 -3.22
N LYS A 28 19.19 13.41 -2.47
CA LYS A 28 17.80 13.49 -2.96
C LYS A 28 17.74 14.55 -4.05
N ILE A 29 17.05 14.25 -5.14
CA ILE A 29 16.71 15.20 -6.20
C ILE A 29 15.22 15.08 -6.51
N TYR A 30 14.68 16.11 -7.13
CA TYR A 30 13.30 16.11 -7.61
C TYR A 30 13.28 16.49 -9.09
N VAL A 31 12.51 15.73 -9.86
CA VAL A 31 12.21 16.06 -11.26
C VAL A 31 10.82 16.68 -11.28
N GLN A 32 10.75 17.94 -11.70
CA GLN A 32 9.48 18.63 -11.81
C GLN A 32 8.67 18.07 -12.99
N GLY A 33 7.38 17.81 -12.76
CA GLY A 33 6.43 17.48 -13.82
C GLY A 33 5.86 18.72 -14.55
N SER A 34 4.70 18.55 -15.17
CA SER A 34 3.96 19.62 -15.85
C SER A 34 3.51 20.77 -14.93
N ARG A 35 3.48 20.52 -13.62
CA ARG A 35 3.07 21.46 -12.57
C ARG A 35 4.15 21.64 -11.50
N ALA A 36 4.20 22.84 -10.91
CA ALA A 36 5.27 23.23 -9.99
C ALA A 36 5.28 22.44 -8.67
N ASP A 37 4.11 22.01 -8.20
CA ASP A 37 3.90 21.19 -7.01
C ASP A 37 4.09 19.68 -7.28
N MET A 38 4.32 19.26 -8.53
CA MET A 38 4.71 17.89 -8.85
C MET A 38 6.22 17.75 -8.85
N GLN A 39 6.77 17.34 -7.70
CA GLN A 39 8.20 17.12 -7.48
C GLN A 39 8.45 15.61 -7.33
N VAL A 40 8.89 14.96 -8.40
CA VAL A 40 9.04 13.49 -8.43
C VAL A 40 10.42 13.11 -7.89
N PRO A 41 10.50 12.40 -6.76
CA PRO A 41 11.75 12.16 -6.06
C PRO A 41 12.56 11.04 -6.71
N MET A 42 13.87 11.24 -6.73
CA MET A 42 14.88 10.25 -7.07
C MET A 42 16.08 10.43 -6.14
N ARG A 43 16.99 9.47 -6.16
CA ARG A 43 18.31 9.62 -5.54
C ARG A 43 19.39 9.64 -6.60
N GLU A 44 20.27 10.62 -6.51
CA GLU A 44 21.39 10.79 -7.43
C GLU A 44 22.70 10.43 -6.72
N ILE A 45 23.47 9.51 -7.29
CA ILE A 45 24.73 8.99 -6.77
C ILE A 45 25.87 9.60 -7.57
N ALA A 46 26.71 10.39 -6.92
CA ALA A 46 27.91 10.95 -7.52
C ALA A 46 28.94 9.84 -7.76
N LEU A 47 29.52 9.82 -8.96
CA LEU A 47 30.61 8.94 -9.34
C LEU A 47 31.93 9.71 -9.25
N THR A 48 33.01 9.01 -8.93
CA THR A 48 34.37 9.56 -9.04
C THR A 48 34.73 9.77 -10.50
N ASP A 49 35.55 10.77 -10.81
CA ASP A 49 36.06 11.02 -12.15
C ASP A 49 36.87 9.81 -12.67
N THR A 50 36.83 9.59 -13.99
CA THR A 50 37.66 8.60 -14.68
C THR A 50 39.05 9.20 -14.92
N GLU A 51 40.09 8.52 -14.45
CA GLU A 51 41.47 8.92 -14.74
C GLU A 51 41.87 8.49 -16.15
N THR A 52 42.15 9.44 -17.04
CA THR A 52 42.60 9.20 -18.42
C THR A 52 44.00 9.74 -18.67
N GLU A 53 44.64 9.35 -19.78
CA GLU A 53 45.95 9.92 -20.17
C GLU A 53 45.92 11.45 -20.37
N SER A 54 44.74 12.00 -20.67
CA SER A 54 44.48 13.44 -20.82
C SER A 54 44.07 14.17 -19.53
N GLY A 55 43.97 13.46 -18.40
CA GLY A 55 43.53 13.98 -17.11
C GLY A 55 42.21 13.36 -16.61
N ALA A 56 41.69 13.90 -15.50
CA ALA A 56 40.43 13.45 -14.91
C ALA A 56 39.23 13.87 -15.78
N GLU A 57 38.38 12.89 -16.12
CA GLU A 57 37.14 13.07 -16.87
C GLU A 57 35.94 12.87 -15.94
N PRO A 58 35.05 13.87 -15.78
CA PRO A 58 33.94 13.78 -14.84
C PRO A 58 32.87 12.78 -15.30
N ASN A 59 32.50 11.86 -14.42
CA ASN A 59 31.40 10.94 -14.68
C ASN A 59 30.06 11.59 -14.30
N ALA A 60 29.07 11.48 -15.18
CA ALA A 60 27.72 11.90 -14.82
C ALA A 60 27.17 11.01 -13.68
N PRO A 61 26.37 11.57 -12.78
CA PRO A 61 25.86 10.81 -11.65
C PRO A 61 24.81 9.79 -12.08
N VAL A 62 24.65 8.73 -11.29
CA VAL A 62 23.64 7.69 -11.52
C VAL A 62 22.38 8.02 -10.74
N ARG A 63 21.24 8.05 -11.43
CA ARG A 63 19.93 8.21 -10.79
C ARG A 63 19.32 6.85 -10.49
N VAL A 64 18.78 6.70 -9.30
CA VAL A 64 18.09 5.50 -8.84
C VAL A 64 16.72 5.86 -8.26
N TYR A 65 15.81 4.90 -8.33
CA TYR A 65 14.50 4.98 -7.68
C TYR A 65 14.69 5.16 -6.17
N ASP A 66 13.84 5.98 -5.56
CA ASP A 66 13.94 6.30 -4.14
C ASP A 66 12.55 6.37 -3.50
N SER A 67 12.28 5.42 -2.59
CA SER A 67 11.05 5.29 -1.81
C SER A 67 11.17 5.89 -0.42
N SER A 68 12.32 6.44 -0.04
CA SER A 68 12.58 6.94 1.32
C SER A 68 11.78 8.19 1.70
N GLY A 69 11.06 8.80 0.76
CA GLY A 69 10.28 10.01 0.96
C GLY A 69 11.12 11.18 1.49
N ILE A 70 10.50 12.09 2.21
CA ILE A 70 11.15 13.28 2.77
C ILE A 70 12.18 12.95 3.87
N TYR A 71 12.24 11.71 4.38
CA TYR A 71 13.17 11.29 5.43
C TYR A 71 14.65 11.34 5.02
N SER A 72 14.92 11.23 3.71
CA SER A 72 16.27 11.38 3.16
C SER A 72 16.61 12.81 2.73
N GLU A 73 15.69 13.76 2.85
CA GLU A 73 15.90 15.16 2.46
C GLU A 73 16.73 15.89 3.53
N PRO A 74 17.97 16.32 3.22
CA PRO A 74 18.84 16.93 4.22
C PRO A 74 18.29 18.21 4.85
N SER A 75 17.44 18.94 4.13
CA SER A 75 16.85 20.20 4.59
C SER A 75 15.53 20.03 5.34
N ALA A 76 14.95 18.82 5.36
CA ALA A 76 13.64 18.59 5.92
C ALA A 76 13.63 18.70 7.46
N GLN A 77 12.63 19.40 7.97
CA GLN A 77 12.28 19.43 9.40
C GLN A 77 11.05 18.56 9.61
N ILE A 78 11.25 17.35 10.12
CA ILE A 78 10.19 16.36 10.27
C ILE A 78 9.66 16.41 11.70
N ASN A 79 8.36 16.68 11.83
CA ASN A 79 7.64 16.57 13.08
C ASN A 79 6.63 15.43 12.97
N LEU A 80 6.94 14.27 13.55
CA LEU A 80 6.08 13.08 13.46
C LEU A 80 4.69 13.29 14.06
N ARG A 81 4.54 14.23 15.01
CA ARG A 81 3.25 14.60 15.62
C ARG A 81 2.37 15.43 14.69
N ALA A 82 3.00 16.20 13.80
CA ALA A 82 2.31 16.96 12.75
C ALA A 82 1.93 16.08 11.54
N GLY A 83 2.69 15.00 11.31
CA GLY A 83 2.59 14.19 10.11
C GLY A 83 3.32 14.82 8.93
N LEU A 84 3.29 14.13 7.80
CA LEU A 84 3.96 14.57 6.58
C LEU A 84 3.12 15.55 5.76
N PRO A 85 3.76 16.33 4.87
CA PRO A 85 3.05 17.21 3.96
C PRO A 85 2.07 16.44 3.06
N ALA A 86 0.86 16.97 2.92
CA ALA A 86 -0.20 16.41 2.07
C ALA A 86 0.00 16.77 0.59
N ILE A 87 1.06 16.25 -0.03
CA ILE A 87 1.51 16.66 -1.38
C ILE A 87 0.46 16.44 -2.48
N ARG A 88 -0.48 15.51 -2.31
CA ARG A 88 -1.56 15.22 -3.27
C ARG A 88 -2.85 16.00 -3.00
N ALA A 89 -2.95 16.76 -1.91
CA ALA A 89 -4.23 17.35 -1.48
C ALA A 89 -4.89 18.22 -2.57
N ALA A 90 -4.11 19.09 -3.22
CA ALA A 90 -4.60 19.93 -4.31
C ALA A 90 -5.11 19.09 -5.51
N TRP A 91 -4.44 17.99 -5.83
CA TRP A 91 -4.78 17.14 -6.97
C TRP A 91 -6.11 16.39 -6.76
N ILE A 92 -6.45 16.13 -5.50
CA ILE A 92 -7.71 15.50 -5.10
C ILE A 92 -8.84 16.54 -5.11
N GLU A 93 -8.58 17.74 -4.58
CA GLU A 93 -9.55 18.84 -4.53
C GLU A 93 -9.95 19.32 -5.94
N GLU A 94 -8.98 19.48 -6.84
CA GLU A 94 -9.17 19.96 -8.22
C GLU A 94 -10.09 19.09 -9.08
N ARG A 95 -10.34 17.81 -8.71
CA ARG A 95 -11.23 16.92 -9.47
C ARG A 95 -12.71 17.13 -9.18
N GLU A 96 -13.03 17.81 -8.09
CA GLU A 96 -14.40 18.14 -7.68
C GLU A 96 -15.37 16.93 -7.61
N ASP A 97 -14.84 15.73 -7.37
CA ASP A 97 -15.61 14.49 -7.25
C ASP A 97 -15.61 13.88 -5.84
N THR A 98 -15.00 14.60 -4.89
CA THR A 98 -15.03 14.29 -3.46
C THR A 98 -15.88 15.29 -2.66
N GLU A 99 -16.34 14.85 -1.50
CA GLU A 99 -16.99 15.65 -0.46
C GLU A 99 -16.28 15.43 0.88
N LEU A 100 -16.18 16.49 1.68
CA LEU A 100 -15.64 16.42 3.04
C LEU A 100 -16.74 15.97 3.99
N LEU A 101 -16.47 14.93 4.78
CA LEU A 101 -17.40 14.45 5.80
C LEU A 101 -17.34 15.33 7.05
N ASP A 102 -18.50 15.51 7.72
CA ASP A 102 -18.58 16.27 8.96
C ASP A 102 -17.80 15.62 10.11
N SER A 103 -17.80 14.28 10.12
CA SER A 103 -17.11 13.42 11.07
C SER A 103 -16.83 12.05 10.45
N VAL A 104 -15.95 11.26 11.09
CA VAL A 104 -15.77 9.83 10.77
C VAL A 104 -17.10 9.08 10.81
N SER A 105 -17.32 8.17 9.85
CA SER A 105 -18.58 7.44 9.68
C SER A 105 -18.60 6.11 10.43
N SER A 106 -17.42 5.50 10.67
CA SER A 106 -17.33 4.25 11.42
C SER A 106 -17.79 4.43 12.87
N THR A 107 -18.64 3.51 13.32
CA THR A 107 -19.10 3.43 14.71
C THR A 107 -17.93 3.20 15.67
N TYR A 108 -16.95 2.40 15.26
CA TYR A 108 -15.74 2.17 16.03
C TYR A 108 -14.86 3.43 16.12
N SER A 109 -14.62 4.12 15.01
CA SER A 109 -13.86 5.38 15.02
C SER A 109 -14.54 6.44 15.90
N GLN A 110 -15.87 6.56 15.85
CA GLN A 110 -16.61 7.46 16.73
C GLN A 110 -16.47 7.08 18.21
N ALA A 111 -16.47 5.79 18.54
CA ALA A 111 -16.25 5.33 19.90
C ALA A 111 -14.81 5.61 20.38
N ARG A 112 -13.79 5.35 19.55
CA ARG A 112 -12.39 5.66 19.85
C ARG A 112 -12.15 7.16 20.02
N ALA A 113 -12.78 8.00 19.19
CA ALA A 113 -12.70 9.45 19.32
C ALA A 113 -13.17 9.93 20.71
N ARG A 114 -14.23 9.32 21.26
CA ARG A 114 -14.79 9.65 22.58
C ARG A 114 -14.05 9.01 23.76
N ASP A 115 -13.22 7.99 23.52
CA ASP A 115 -12.46 7.31 24.56
C ASP A 115 -11.37 8.23 25.13
N LEU A 116 -11.53 8.65 26.38
CA LEU A 116 -10.56 9.48 27.09
C LEU A 116 -9.33 8.69 27.57
N GLY A 117 -9.44 7.36 27.72
CA GLY A 117 -8.36 6.50 28.22
C GLY A 117 -7.25 6.25 27.20
N SER A 118 -7.48 6.57 25.93
CA SER A 118 -6.50 6.50 24.84
C SER A 118 -6.02 7.87 24.36
N ALA A 119 -6.48 8.96 24.99
CA ALA A 119 -6.24 10.33 24.52
C ALA A 119 -4.75 10.65 24.29
N GLU A 120 -3.88 10.07 25.09
CA GLU A 120 -2.44 10.33 25.07
C GLU A 120 -1.68 9.63 23.92
N PHE A 121 -2.31 8.64 23.27
CA PHE A 121 -1.75 7.93 22.11
C PHE A 121 -2.38 8.37 20.79
N LYS A 122 -3.39 9.26 20.84
CA LYS A 122 -4.07 9.74 19.63
C LYS A 122 -3.15 10.67 18.84
N PHE A 123 -3.23 10.55 17.53
CA PHE A 123 -2.60 11.50 16.63
C PHE A 123 -3.23 12.88 16.78
N GLU A 124 -2.42 13.94 16.79
CA GLU A 124 -2.87 15.29 17.17
C GLU A 124 -3.75 15.94 16.11
N HIS A 125 -3.51 15.61 14.84
CA HIS A 125 -4.14 16.25 13.70
C HIS A 125 -4.88 15.24 12.84
N ILE A 126 -6.11 14.92 13.25
CA ILE A 126 -7.01 14.07 12.45
C ILE A 126 -7.70 14.98 11.42
N ARG A 127 -7.41 14.75 10.14
CA ARG A 127 -8.12 15.43 9.06
C ARG A 127 -9.53 14.86 8.96
N LYS A 128 -10.48 15.71 8.59
CA LYS A 128 -11.83 15.25 8.25
C LYS A 128 -11.73 14.35 7.01
N PRO A 129 -12.35 13.15 7.02
CA PRO A 129 -12.26 12.26 5.87
C PRO A 129 -12.96 12.85 4.64
N LEU A 130 -12.38 12.59 3.48
CA LEU A 130 -13.01 12.76 2.17
C LEU A 130 -13.70 11.44 1.78
N ARG A 131 -14.77 11.58 1.00
CA ARG A 131 -15.46 10.48 0.32
C ARG A 131 -15.84 10.91 -1.09
N ALA A 132 -15.93 9.99 -2.03
CA ALA A 132 -16.55 10.26 -3.32
C ALA A 132 -17.95 10.86 -3.14
N ARG A 133 -18.29 11.87 -3.95
CA ARG A 133 -19.66 12.39 -4.04
C ARG A 133 -20.61 11.28 -4.48
N ALA A 134 -21.88 11.38 -4.10
CA ALA A 134 -22.88 10.40 -4.48
C ALA A 134 -22.94 10.22 -6.02
N GLY A 135 -22.77 8.98 -6.48
CA GLY A 135 -22.74 8.64 -7.92
C GLY A 135 -21.39 8.81 -8.61
N CYS A 136 -20.37 9.33 -7.92
CA CYS A 136 -19.00 9.41 -8.41
C CYS A 136 -18.21 8.14 -8.06
N ASN A 137 -17.11 7.92 -8.78
CA ASN A 137 -16.09 6.93 -8.48
C ASN A 137 -14.74 7.63 -8.61
N VAL A 138 -13.94 7.56 -7.56
CA VAL A 138 -12.68 8.31 -7.47
C VAL A 138 -11.46 7.46 -7.80
N SER A 139 -11.66 6.24 -8.31
CA SER A 139 -10.56 5.32 -8.53
C SER A 139 -9.72 5.65 -9.76
N GLN A 140 -8.44 5.31 -9.71
CA GLN A 140 -7.55 5.47 -10.87
C GLN A 140 -7.99 4.61 -12.07
N LEU A 141 -8.58 3.43 -11.82
CA LEU A 141 -9.19 2.60 -12.87
C LEU A 141 -10.35 3.31 -13.56
N HIS A 142 -11.19 4.00 -12.79
CA HIS A 142 -12.32 4.77 -13.32
C HIS A 142 -11.86 5.92 -14.23
N TYR A 143 -10.90 6.74 -13.75
CA TYR A 143 -10.33 7.82 -14.58
C TYR A 143 -9.66 7.26 -15.83
N ALA A 144 -8.87 6.20 -15.69
CA ALA A 144 -8.16 5.59 -16.80
C ALA A 144 -9.12 5.11 -17.89
N ARG A 145 -10.22 4.44 -17.53
CA ARG A 145 -11.24 3.97 -18.49
C ARG A 145 -12.02 5.10 -19.16
N LYS A 146 -12.13 6.25 -18.50
CA LYS A 146 -12.66 7.48 -19.10
C LYS A 146 -11.67 8.20 -20.02
N GLY A 147 -10.45 7.71 -20.16
CA GLY A 147 -9.41 8.36 -20.96
C GLY A 147 -8.75 9.55 -20.27
N ILE A 148 -8.89 9.67 -18.94
CA ILE A 148 -8.33 10.76 -18.15
C ILE A 148 -6.95 10.36 -17.64
N ILE A 149 -5.96 11.22 -17.86
CA ILE A 149 -4.63 11.12 -17.25
C ILE A 149 -4.63 11.97 -15.98
N THR A 150 -4.45 11.35 -14.83
CA THR A 150 -4.40 12.03 -13.53
C THR A 150 -2.99 12.51 -13.20
N PRO A 151 -2.82 13.45 -12.24
CA PRO A 151 -1.51 13.81 -11.73
C PRO A 151 -0.70 12.62 -11.20
N GLU A 152 -1.33 11.60 -10.60
CA GLU A 152 -0.61 10.39 -10.18
C GLU A 152 -0.04 9.62 -11.37
N MET A 153 -0.79 9.49 -12.47
CA MET A 153 -0.30 8.81 -13.68
C MET A 153 0.89 9.52 -14.30
N GLU A 154 0.91 10.86 -14.30
CA GLU A 154 2.07 11.64 -14.74
C GLU A 154 3.26 11.47 -13.78
N PHE A 155 3.02 11.57 -12.47
CA PHE A 155 4.05 11.39 -11.44
C PHE A 155 4.79 10.06 -11.64
N ILE A 156 4.02 8.98 -11.84
CA ILE A 156 4.55 7.64 -12.10
C ILE A 156 5.37 7.57 -13.39
N ALA A 157 4.89 8.18 -14.47
CA ALA A 157 5.61 8.16 -15.74
C ALA A 157 7.01 8.77 -15.60
N ILE A 158 7.13 9.88 -14.86
CA ILE A 158 8.42 10.50 -14.54
C ILE A 158 9.25 9.57 -13.63
N ARG A 159 8.63 8.99 -12.60
CA ARG A 159 9.31 8.15 -11.60
C ARG A 159 9.90 6.86 -12.20
N GLU A 160 9.14 6.17 -13.04
CA GLU A 160 9.52 4.91 -13.72
C GLU A 160 10.57 5.12 -14.82
N ASN A 161 10.63 6.33 -15.38
CA ASN A 161 11.72 6.69 -16.26
C ASN A 161 13.02 6.96 -15.49
N MET A 162 13.00 7.34 -14.22
CA MET A 162 14.21 7.75 -13.45
C MET A 162 15.10 8.75 -14.22
N ALA A 163 14.49 9.56 -15.08
CA ALA A 163 15.18 10.40 -16.06
C ALA A 163 16.17 9.64 -16.99
N LYS A 164 15.83 8.41 -17.41
CA LYS A 164 16.56 7.53 -18.35
C LYS A 164 17.10 8.23 -19.60
N VAL A 165 16.50 9.35 -20.01
CA VAL A 165 17.02 10.24 -21.06
C VAL A 165 18.49 10.63 -20.80
N GLN A 166 18.89 10.78 -19.55
CA GLN A 166 20.27 11.08 -19.18
C GLN A 166 21.21 9.87 -19.37
N THR A 167 20.69 8.65 -19.18
CA THR A 167 21.43 7.40 -19.39
C THR A 167 21.61 7.11 -20.88
N THR A 168 20.63 7.38 -21.74
CA THR A 168 20.77 7.22 -23.21
C THR A 168 21.92 8.06 -23.78
N ILE A 169 22.25 9.19 -23.15
CA ILE A 169 23.39 10.04 -23.51
C ILE A 169 24.73 9.44 -23.00
N LEU A 170 24.72 8.72 -21.87
CA LEU A 170 25.91 8.08 -21.27
C LEU A 170 26.22 6.70 -21.86
N THR A 171 25.21 6.00 -22.39
CA THR A 171 25.31 4.62 -22.87
C THR A 171 25.27 4.49 -24.38
N ALA A 172 25.53 5.56 -25.14
CA ALA A 172 25.68 5.46 -26.59
C ALA A 172 26.71 4.39 -27.02
N GLU A 173 27.58 3.95 -26.10
CA GLU A 173 28.55 2.86 -26.28
C GLU A 173 28.26 1.59 -25.44
N ALA A 174 27.28 1.57 -24.53
CA ALA A 174 27.04 0.43 -23.65
C ALA A 174 25.89 -0.46 -24.17
N SER A 175 26.25 -1.56 -24.82
CA SER A 175 25.34 -2.63 -25.24
C SER A 175 24.83 -3.42 -24.02
N GLN A 176 23.87 -2.87 -23.28
CA GLN A 176 23.21 -3.61 -22.20
C GLN A 176 22.41 -4.79 -22.79
N HIS A 177 22.52 -5.97 -22.17
CA HIS A 177 21.77 -7.15 -22.61
C HIS A 177 20.26 -6.90 -22.52
N HIS A 178 19.51 -7.19 -23.59
CA HIS A 178 18.06 -6.91 -23.67
C HIS A 178 17.20 -7.65 -22.64
N GLY A 179 17.71 -8.77 -22.10
CA GLY A 179 16.98 -9.65 -21.19
C GLY A 179 15.88 -10.45 -21.90
N GLU A 180 15.14 -11.26 -21.15
CA GLU A 180 13.96 -12.00 -21.61
C GLU A 180 12.78 -11.62 -20.71
N SER A 181 11.73 -11.07 -21.29
CA SER A 181 10.56 -10.55 -20.56
C SER A 181 9.37 -11.51 -20.54
N PHE A 182 9.48 -12.63 -21.26
CA PHE A 182 8.43 -13.61 -21.50
C PHE A 182 7.17 -12.98 -22.09
N GLY A 183 7.36 -12.06 -23.06
CA GLY A 183 6.27 -11.36 -23.75
C GLY A 183 5.65 -10.19 -22.98
N ALA A 184 6.35 -9.61 -22.00
CA ALA A 184 5.92 -8.36 -21.38
C ALA A 184 6.06 -7.18 -22.38
N ASN A 185 5.20 -6.18 -22.26
CA ASN A 185 5.18 -4.99 -23.11
C ASN A 185 5.82 -3.81 -22.37
N ILE A 186 7.13 -3.86 -22.19
CA ILE A 186 7.90 -2.80 -21.52
C ILE A 186 8.40 -1.82 -22.58
N PRO A 187 7.89 -0.57 -22.63
CA PRO A 187 8.34 0.40 -23.62
C PRO A 187 9.72 0.96 -23.25
N ALA A 188 10.39 1.57 -24.22
CA ALA A 188 11.66 2.28 -23.98
C ALA A 188 11.46 3.51 -23.08
N GLU A 189 10.33 4.18 -23.21
CA GLU A 189 9.92 5.34 -22.43
C GLU A 189 8.53 5.11 -21.85
N ILE A 190 8.36 5.39 -20.56
CA ILE A 190 7.08 5.30 -19.86
C ILE A 190 6.39 6.66 -19.97
N THR A 191 5.30 6.74 -20.75
CA THR A 191 4.50 7.98 -20.87
C THR A 191 3.29 7.96 -19.94
N PRO A 192 2.72 9.12 -19.57
CA PRO A 192 1.48 9.16 -18.78
C PRO A 192 0.32 8.42 -19.46
N GLU A 193 0.27 8.44 -20.79
CA GLU A 193 -0.72 7.70 -21.57
C GLU A 193 -0.49 6.17 -21.50
N PHE A 194 0.77 5.72 -21.52
CA PHE A 194 1.07 4.30 -21.31
C PHE A 194 0.61 3.85 -19.91
N VAL A 195 0.92 4.64 -18.88
CA VAL A 195 0.47 4.40 -17.50
C VAL A 195 -1.06 4.29 -17.44
N ARG A 196 -1.77 5.27 -18.00
CA ARG A 196 -3.24 5.25 -18.08
C ARG A 196 -3.76 3.99 -18.79
N SER A 197 -3.14 3.61 -19.91
CA SER A 197 -3.57 2.44 -20.69
C SER A 197 -3.41 1.12 -19.92
N GLU A 198 -2.31 0.95 -19.17
CA GLU A 198 -2.06 -0.25 -18.36
C GLU A 198 -3.08 -0.36 -17.22
N ILE A 199 -3.43 0.78 -16.60
CA ILE A 199 -4.46 0.84 -15.56
C ILE A 199 -5.83 0.54 -16.16
N ALA A 200 -6.21 1.15 -17.28
CA ALA A 200 -7.52 0.95 -17.91
C ALA A 200 -7.77 -0.54 -18.27
N LEU A 201 -6.71 -1.24 -18.67
CA LEU A 201 -6.70 -2.68 -18.97
C LEU A 201 -6.67 -3.57 -17.72
N GLY A 202 -6.51 -3.00 -16.53
CA GLY A 202 -6.39 -3.75 -15.27
C GLY A 202 -5.06 -4.51 -15.13
N ARG A 203 -4.01 -4.13 -15.87
CA ARG A 203 -2.68 -4.76 -15.81
C ARG A 203 -1.72 -4.05 -14.85
N ALA A 204 -2.12 -2.88 -14.37
CA ALA A 204 -1.40 -2.13 -13.36
C ALA A 204 -2.37 -1.37 -12.44
N ILE A 205 -1.91 -1.05 -11.23
CA ILE A 205 -2.67 -0.29 -10.24
C ILE A 205 -1.81 0.81 -9.62
N ILE A 206 -2.48 1.86 -9.13
CA ILE A 206 -1.92 2.94 -8.32
C ILE A 206 -2.68 2.93 -6.99
N PRO A 207 -2.16 2.29 -5.93
CA PRO A 207 -2.81 2.30 -4.62
C PRO A 207 -2.65 3.70 -3.99
N SER A 208 -3.71 4.52 -4.05
CA SER A 208 -3.64 5.95 -3.74
C SER A 208 -4.92 6.51 -3.15
N ASN A 209 -5.32 6.01 -1.97
CA ASN A 209 -6.55 6.43 -1.30
C ASN A 209 -6.62 7.97 -1.18
N ILE A 210 -7.80 8.53 -1.41
CA ILE A 210 -8.05 9.99 -1.33
C ILE A 210 -7.78 10.56 0.07
N ASN A 211 -7.81 9.73 1.12
CA ASN A 211 -7.50 10.10 2.50
C ASN A 211 -6.03 9.91 2.87
N HIS A 212 -5.17 9.53 1.92
CA HIS A 212 -3.72 9.44 2.11
C HIS A 212 -2.99 10.40 1.14
N PRO A 213 -3.14 11.72 1.32
CA PRO A 213 -2.54 12.70 0.42
C PRO A 213 -1.02 12.87 0.64
N GLU A 214 -0.43 12.25 1.66
CA GLU A 214 1.01 12.24 1.92
C GLU A 214 1.81 11.37 0.93
N ILE A 215 1.14 10.43 0.24
CA ILE A 215 1.80 9.48 -0.67
C ILE A 215 2.50 10.18 -1.83
N GLU A 216 3.74 9.75 -2.09
CA GLU A 216 4.40 9.89 -3.38
C GLU A 216 3.94 8.74 -4.30
N PRO A 217 3.13 9.00 -5.35
CA PRO A 217 2.50 7.92 -6.12
C PRO A 217 3.50 6.92 -6.72
N MET A 218 3.08 5.66 -6.77
CA MET A 218 3.83 4.56 -7.36
C MET A 218 2.88 3.60 -8.08
N ILE A 219 3.43 2.77 -8.97
CA ILE A 219 2.66 1.82 -9.78
C ILE A 219 3.13 0.39 -9.57
N ILE A 220 2.16 -0.53 -9.51
CA ILE A 220 2.38 -1.97 -9.46
C ILE A 220 1.84 -2.56 -10.76
N GLY A 221 2.70 -3.19 -11.56
CA GLY A 221 2.31 -3.85 -12.80
C GLY A 221 3.50 -4.50 -13.50
N ARG A 222 3.23 -5.51 -14.34
CA ARG A 222 4.27 -6.34 -14.99
C ARG A 222 5.20 -5.54 -15.91
N ASN A 223 4.72 -4.45 -16.48
CA ASN A 223 5.44 -3.64 -17.46
C ASN A 223 6.24 -2.47 -16.83
N PHE A 224 6.37 -2.45 -15.51
CA PHE A 224 7.06 -1.43 -14.72
C PHE A 224 8.18 -2.06 -13.88
N LEU A 225 8.96 -1.26 -13.16
CA LEU A 225 9.93 -1.77 -12.20
C LEU A 225 9.24 -2.71 -11.19
N VAL A 226 9.87 -3.83 -10.86
CA VAL A 226 9.39 -4.72 -9.80
C VAL A 226 9.39 -3.96 -8.48
N LYS A 227 8.31 -4.10 -7.71
CA LYS A 227 8.10 -3.40 -6.44
C LYS A 227 8.19 -4.37 -5.26
N VAL A 228 8.63 -3.89 -4.11
CA VAL A 228 8.82 -4.68 -2.89
C VAL A 228 7.99 -4.12 -1.74
N ASN A 229 7.33 -5.01 -1.01
CA ASN A 229 6.58 -4.67 0.19
C ASN A 229 7.35 -5.05 1.46
N ALA A 230 7.28 -4.23 2.51
CA ALA A 230 7.73 -4.59 3.84
C ALA A 230 6.54 -4.74 4.80
N ASN A 231 6.55 -5.81 5.60
CA ASN A 231 5.53 -6.03 6.63
C ASN A 231 6.02 -5.48 7.98
N ILE A 232 5.22 -4.61 8.58
CA ILE A 232 5.39 -4.13 9.96
C ILE A 232 4.13 -4.48 10.76
N GLY A 233 4.02 -3.98 11.98
CA GLY A 233 2.84 -4.15 12.81
C GLY A 233 3.19 -4.64 14.21
N ASN A 234 2.37 -4.21 15.15
CA ASN A 234 2.48 -4.60 16.55
C ASN A 234 1.86 -6.00 16.78
N SER A 235 2.18 -6.59 17.92
CA SER A 235 1.52 -7.82 18.36
C SER A 235 1.02 -7.69 19.78
N ALA A 236 0.17 -8.63 20.21
CA ALA A 236 -0.27 -8.70 21.61
C ALA A 236 0.89 -8.86 22.62
N VAL A 237 2.09 -9.23 22.16
CA VAL A 237 3.25 -9.56 23.01
C VAL A 237 4.34 -8.48 22.95
N THR A 238 4.49 -7.79 21.82
CA THR A 238 5.64 -6.90 21.56
C THR A 238 5.27 -5.69 20.69
N SER A 239 6.13 -4.67 20.77
CA SER A 239 6.13 -3.42 20.03
C SER A 239 5.23 -2.29 20.52
N SER A 240 5.59 -1.06 20.13
CA SER A 240 4.91 0.19 20.47
C SER A 240 4.76 1.07 19.23
N ILE A 241 3.92 2.10 19.31
CA ILE A 241 3.64 3.02 18.19
C ILE A 241 4.94 3.63 17.63
N GLU A 242 5.87 4.05 18.50
CA GLU A 242 7.13 4.65 18.09
C GLU A 242 8.01 3.66 17.31
N GLU A 243 8.06 2.40 17.73
CA GLU A 243 8.80 1.34 17.03
C GLU A 243 8.16 1.02 15.67
N GLU A 244 6.82 1.09 15.55
CA GLU A 244 6.16 0.91 14.25
C GLU A 244 6.45 2.05 13.28
N VAL A 245 6.47 3.29 13.75
CA VAL A 245 6.86 4.45 12.92
C VAL A 245 8.35 4.36 12.54
N GLU A 246 9.22 3.93 13.45
CA GLU A 246 10.63 3.67 13.13
C GLU A 246 10.77 2.61 12.04
N LYS A 247 10.09 1.46 12.19
CA LYS A 247 10.09 0.38 11.18
C LYS A 247 9.56 0.83 9.83
N LEU A 248 8.53 1.67 9.78
CA LEU A 248 8.03 2.30 8.56
C LEU A 248 9.14 3.09 7.86
N THR A 249 9.74 4.05 8.57
CA THR A 249 10.79 4.91 7.99
C THR A 249 12.02 4.12 7.57
N TRP A 250 12.40 3.10 8.34
CA TRP A 250 13.50 2.20 8.05
C TRP A 250 13.24 1.35 6.81
N SER A 251 12.02 0.84 6.65
CA SER A 251 11.64 0.03 5.49
C SER A 251 11.67 0.86 4.21
N ALA A 252 11.04 2.05 4.25
CA ALA A 252 11.00 2.98 3.11
C ALA A 252 12.42 3.43 2.71
N LEU A 253 13.30 3.68 3.70
CA LEU A 253 14.70 4.02 3.47
C LEU A 253 15.40 2.98 2.58
N TRP A 254 15.25 1.69 2.89
CA TRP A 254 15.98 0.62 2.22
C TRP A 254 15.32 0.09 0.95
N GLY A 255 14.28 0.76 0.45
CA GLY A 255 13.66 0.43 -0.84
C GLY A 255 12.34 -0.33 -0.75
N ALA A 256 11.66 -0.33 0.40
CA ALA A 256 10.27 -0.79 0.44
C ALA A 256 9.39 0.22 -0.29
N ASP A 257 8.74 -0.23 -1.36
CA ASP A 257 7.85 0.56 -2.21
C ASP A 257 6.44 0.69 -1.63
N THR A 258 6.03 -0.30 -0.82
CA THR A 258 4.80 -0.30 -0.02
C THR A 258 5.09 -0.88 1.36
N VAL A 259 4.23 -0.57 2.33
CA VAL A 259 4.32 -1.13 3.68
C VAL A 259 2.97 -1.64 4.12
N MET A 260 2.91 -2.84 4.70
CA MET A 260 1.69 -3.35 5.33
C MET A 260 1.74 -3.24 6.83
N ASP A 261 0.71 -2.65 7.43
CA ASP A 261 0.45 -2.74 8.86
C ASP A 261 -0.32 -4.03 9.16
N LEU A 262 0.38 -5.02 9.70
CA LEU A 262 -0.17 -6.32 10.12
C LEU A 262 -0.41 -6.37 11.64
N SER A 263 -0.57 -5.20 12.27
CA SER A 263 -0.83 -5.06 13.71
C SER A 263 -1.96 -5.94 14.21
N THR A 264 -1.76 -6.52 15.39
CA THR A 264 -2.74 -7.36 16.11
C THR A 264 -2.76 -7.00 17.60
N GLY A 265 -3.90 -7.17 18.26
CA GLY A 265 -4.06 -6.82 19.67
C GLY A 265 -4.55 -5.38 19.89
N LYS A 266 -3.93 -4.66 20.84
CA LYS A 266 -4.43 -3.36 21.33
C LYS A 266 -3.97 -2.19 20.46
N ASN A 267 -4.79 -1.12 20.45
CA ASN A 267 -4.49 0.18 19.84
C ASN A 267 -4.12 0.11 18.33
N ILE A 268 -4.65 -0.88 17.59
CA ILE A 268 -4.40 -1.02 16.14
C ILE A 268 -4.80 0.27 15.41
N HIS A 269 -5.94 0.86 15.78
CA HIS A 269 -6.44 2.10 15.18
C HIS A 269 -5.45 3.26 15.33
N GLU A 270 -4.96 3.50 16.54
CA GLU A 270 -4.03 4.60 16.82
C GLU A 270 -2.67 4.36 16.17
N THR A 271 -2.11 3.15 16.32
CA THR A 271 -0.84 2.78 15.68
C THR A 271 -0.88 3.04 14.17
N ARG A 272 -1.95 2.62 13.51
CA ARG A 272 -2.13 2.82 12.08
C ARG A 272 -2.27 4.29 11.71
N GLU A 273 -2.94 5.10 12.52
CA GLU A 273 -3.03 6.55 12.28
C GLU A 273 -1.64 7.19 12.25
N TRP A 274 -0.77 6.84 13.21
CA TRP A 274 0.62 7.31 13.23
C TRP A 274 1.41 6.84 12.01
N ILE A 275 1.22 5.60 11.57
CA ILE A 275 1.87 5.04 10.37
C ILE A 275 1.44 5.81 9.12
N ILE A 276 0.13 5.92 8.86
CA ILE A 276 -0.36 6.52 7.62
C ILE A 276 0.02 8.01 7.54
N ARG A 277 -0.16 8.77 8.62
CA ARG A 277 0.21 10.21 8.63
C ARG A 277 1.71 10.44 8.49
N ASN A 278 2.53 9.41 8.70
CA ASN A 278 3.98 9.42 8.54
C ASN A 278 4.49 8.54 7.39
N SER A 279 3.64 8.21 6.42
CA SER A 279 4.04 7.43 5.25
C SER A 279 3.99 8.26 3.97
N MET A 280 5.02 8.15 3.14
CA MET A 280 4.97 8.59 1.73
C MET A 280 4.83 7.42 0.77
N VAL A 281 4.82 6.19 1.28
CA VAL A 281 4.57 4.97 0.51
C VAL A 281 3.15 4.46 0.80
N PRO A 282 2.51 3.76 -0.14
CA PRO A 282 1.20 3.17 0.09
C PRO A 282 1.19 2.22 1.30
N ILE A 283 0.13 2.31 2.10
CA ILE A 283 -0.10 1.46 3.28
C ILE A 283 -1.16 0.42 2.98
N GLY A 284 -0.81 -0.85 3.18
CA GLY A 284 -1.74 -1.98 3.11
C GLY A 284 -2.14 -2.51 4.47
N THR A 285 -3.28 -3.19 4.54
CA THR A 285 -3.71 -3.91 5.75
C THR A 285 -4.41 -5.23 5.40
N VAL A 286 -4.67 -6.04 6.42
CA VAL A 286 -5.60 -7.18 6.35
C VAL A 286 -6.80 -6.87 7.26
N PRO A 287 -7.91 -6.30 6.76
CA PRO A 287 -8.99 -5.80 7.62
C PRO A 287 -9.59 -6.84 8.58
N ILE A 288 -9.52 -8.13 8.22
CA ILE A 288 -10.02 -9.22 9.07
C ILE A 288 -9.29 -9.32 10.41
N TYR A 289 -8.04 -8.85 10.52
CA TYR A 289 -7.28 -8.88 11.76
C TYR A 289 -7.88 -7.93 12.80
N GLN A 290 -8.19 -6.69 12.39
CA GLN A 290 -8.84 -5.76 13.29
C GLN A 290 -10.30 -6.17 13.56
N ALA A 291 -11.02 -6.67 12.56
CA ALA A 291 -12.38 -7.17 12.76
C ALA A 291 -12.42 -8.30 13.79
N LEU A 292 -11.41 -9.19 13.79
CA LEU A 292 -11.28 -10.27 14.77
C LEU A 292 -11.03 -9.74 16.20
N GLU A 293 -10.23 -8.69 16.35
CA GLU A 293 -10.02 -8.04 17.65
C GLU A 293 -11.29 -7.36 18.18
N LYS A 294 -12.12 -6.78 17.29
CA LYS A 294 -13.43 -6.20 17.67
C LYS A 294 -14.39 -7.23 18.27
N VAL A 295 -14.19 -8.52 17.98
CA VAL A 295 -14.95 -9.64 18.56
C VAL A 295 -14.15 -10.47 19.56
N GLY A 296 -13.09 -9.89 20.14
CA GLY A 296 -12.32 -10.53 21.21
C GLY A 296 -11.56 -11.79 20.79
N GLY A 297 -11.18 -11.92 19.51
CA GLY A 297 -10.45 -13.08 19.01
C GLY A 297 -11.33 -14.27 18.63
N VAL A 298 -12.65 -14.17 18.77
CA VAL A 298 -13.59 -15.26 18.46
C VAL A 298 -13.99 -15.18 17.00
N ALA A 299 -13.37 -16.00 16.15
CA ALA A 299 -13.62 -15.99 14.71
C ALA A 299 -15.10 -16.19 14.37
N GLU A 300 -15.84 -16.98 15.16
CA GLU A 300 -17.26 -17.25 14.99
C GLU A 300 -18.14 -16.02 15.17
N ASP A 301 -17.72 -15.05 15.98
CA ASP A 301 -18.51 -13.86 16.26
C ASP A 301 -18.34 -12.78 15.16
N LEU A 302 -17.50 -13.05 14.15
CA LEU A 302 -17.38 -12.18 12.98
C LEU A 302 -18.70 -12.11 12.20
N SER A 303 -19.06 -10.90 11.78
CA SER A 303 -20.20 -10.65 10.89
C SER A 303 -19.85 -9.64 9.81
N TRP A 304 -20.70 -9.57 8.78
CA TRP A 304 -20.59 -8.55 7.74
C TRP A 304 -20.60 -7.14 8.31
N GLU A 305 -21.44 -6.85 9.31
CA GLU A 305 -21.58 -5.51 9.89
C GLU A 305 -20.28 -5.04 10.56
N ILE A 306 -19.61 -5.93 11.29
CA ILE A 306 -18.33 -5.63 11.95
C ILE A 306 -17.22 -5.43 10.91
N TYR A 307 -17.21 -6.27 9.87
CA TYR A 307 -16.23 -6.16 8.80
C TYR A 307 -16.44 -4.88 7.97
N ARG A 308 -17.68 -4.57 7.59
CA ARG A 308 -18.08 -3.34 6.89
C ARG A 308 -17.64 -2.10 7.65
N ASP A 309 -17.91 -2.04 8.95
CA ASP A 309 -17.48 -0.93 9.81
C ASP A 309 -15.94 -0.79 9.84
N THR A 310 -15.23 -1.91 9.81
CA THR A 310 -13.75 -1.95 9.76
C THR A 310 -13.20 -1.46 8.41
N LEU A 311 -13.84 -1.81 7.30
CA LEU A 311 -13.45 -1.29 5.98
C LEU A 311 -13.61 0.24 5.92
N ILE A 312 -14.76 0.75 6.38
CA ILE A 312 -15.03 2.20 6.39
C ILE A 312 -14.02 2.92 7.29
N GLU A 313 -13.78 2.41 8.49
CA GLU A 313 -12.77 2.94 9.40
C GLU A 313 -11.41 3.11 8.70
N GLN A 314 -10.91 2.03 8.10
CA GLN A 314 -9.57 2.03 7.51
C GLN A 314 -9.50 2.86 6.22
N ALA A 315 -10.56 2.88 5.43
CA ALA A 315 -10.64 3.70 4.22
C ALA A 315 -10.67 5.20 4.56
N GLU A 316 -11.35 5.60 5.64
CA GLU A 316 -11.35 6.98 6.13
C GLU A 316 -9.99 7.38 6.74
N GLN A 317 -9.22 6.43 7.30
CA GLN A 317 -7.86 6.70 7.76
C GLN A 317 -6.85 6.89 6.62
N GLY A 318 -7.13 6.34 5.43
CA GLY A 318 -6.23 6.41 4.27
C GLY A 318 -5.45 5.13 3.99
N VAL A 319 -5.96 3.95 4.34
CA VAL A 319 -5.35 2.69 3.86
C VAL A 319 -5.53 2.57 2.34
N ASP A 320 -4.47 2.26 1.62
CA ASP A 320 -4.43 2.31 0.16
C ASP A 320 -4.84 1.00 -0.51
N TYR A 321 -4.62 -0.12 0.17
CA TYR A 321 -5.08 -1.42 -0.30
C TYR A 321 -5.42 -2.37 0.83
N PHE A 322 -6.41 -3.22 0.56
CA PHE A 322 -6.86 -4.25 1.50
C PHE A 322 -6.55 -5.64 0.96
N THR A 323 -5.85 -6.44 1.77
CA THR A 323 -5.79 -7.89 1.59
C THR A 323 -7.10 -8.52 2.06
N ILE A 324 -7.90 -9.00 1.10
CA ILE A 324 -9.22 -9.57 1.35
C ILE A 324 -9.25 -11.02 0.86
N HIS A 325 -9.44 -11.94 1.80
CA HIS A 325 -9.41 -13.38 1.57
C HIS A 325 -10.80 -13.90 1.12
N ALA A 326 -11.40 -13.26 0.11
CA ALA A 326 -12.72 -13.63 -0.40
C ALA A 326 -12.69 -14.93 -1.25
N GLY A 327 -11.51 -15.43 -1.62
CA GLY A 327 -11.34 -16.70 -2.32
C GLY A 327 -11.43 -17.97 -1.46
N VAL A 328 -11.42 -17.83 -0.12
CA VAL A 328 -11.52 -18.96 0.80
C VAL A 328 -12.98 -19.40 0.92
N LEU A 329 -13.43 -20.25 -0.01
CA LEU A 329 -14.81 -20.71 -0.05
C LEU A 329 -15.03 -21.95 0.81
N LEU A 330 -16.23 -22.12 1.37
CA LEU A 330 -16.59 -23.23 2.24
C LEU A 330 -16.25 -24.58 1.60
N ARG A 331 -16.53 -24.72 0.30
CA ARG A 331 -16.26 -25.94 -0.48
C ARG A 331 -14.77 -26.24 -0.67
N TYR A 332 -13.88 -25.27 -0.50
CA TYR A 332 -12.43 -25.46 -0.67
C TYR A 332 -11.75 -25.87 0.64
N VAL A 333 -12.32 -25.56 1.81
CA VAL A 333 -11.74 -25.92 3.12
C VAL A 333 -11.44 -27.43 3.25
N PRO A 334 -12.31 -28.37 2.80
CA PRO A 334 -12.00 -29.80 2.87
C PRO A 334 -10.82 -30.23 1.99
N LEU A 335 -10.50 -29.49 0.92
CA LEU A 335 -9.37 -29.81 0.03
C LEU A 335 -8.03 -29.71 0.76
N THR A 336 -7.94 -28.84 1.77
CA THR A 336 -6.71 -28.66 2.55
C THR A 336 -6.49 -29.76 3.61
N ALA A 337 -7.45 -30.67 3.80
CA ALA A 337 -7.36 -31.71 4.84
C ALA A 337 -6.23 -32.72 4.60
N ARG A 338 -5.76 -32.85 3.35
CA ARG A 338 -4.66 -33.74 2.97
C ARG A 338 -3.29 -33.04 2.91
N ARG A 339 -3.25 -31.73 3.14
CA ARG A 339 -2.00 -30.97 3.16
C ARG A 339 -1.14 -31.36 4.34
N VAL A 340 0.18 -31.29 4.14
CA VAL A 340 1.18 -31.48 5.19
C VAL A 340 1.12 -30.34 6.20
N THR A 341 0.97 -29.10 5.72
CA THR A 341 0.97 -27.89 6.56
C THR A 341 -0.40 -27.22 6.71
N GLY A 342 -1.44 -27.77 6.08
CA GLY A 342 -2.80 -27.25 6.17
C GLY A 342 -2.96 -25.85 5.59
N ILE A 343 -3.64 -24.97 6.33
CA ILE A 343 -3.84 -23.56 5.98
C ILE A 343 -2.86 -22.72 6.79
N VAL A 344 -1.86 -22.12 6.12
CA VAL A 344 -0.83 -21.28 6.76
C VAL A 344 -1.12 -19.78 6.68
N SER A 345 -2.10 -19.37 5.88
CA SER A 345 -2.58 -18.00 5.91
C SER A 345 -3.36 -17.74 7.19
N ARG A 346 -2.95 -16.74 7.98
CA ARG A 346 -3.70 -16.32 9.18
C ARG A 346 -5.11 -15.86 8.80
N GLY A 347 -5.25 -14.98 7.80
CA GLY A 347 -6.55 -14.51 7.33
C GLY A 347 -7.39 -15.64 6.73
N GLY A 348 -6.77 -16.53 5.96
CA GLY A 348 -7.44 -17.71 5.42
C GLY A 348 -7.94 -18.68 6.50
N ALA A 349 -7.13 -18.94 7.53
CA ALA A 349 -7.51 -19.81 8.64
C ALA A 349 -8.68 -19.24 9.48
N ILE A 350 -8.72 -17.91 9.68
CA ILE A 350 -9.84 -17.23 10.36
C ILE A 350 -11.15 -17.48 9.60
N LEU A 351 -11.15 -17.30 8.28
CA LEU A 351 -12.35 -17.49 7.47
C LEU A 351 -12.73 -18.96 7.31
N ALA A 352 -11.76 -19.86 7.20
CA ALA A 352 -12.03 -21.30 7.21
C ALA A 352 -12.73 -21.72 8.51
N LYS A 353 -12.26 -21.23 9.68
CA LYS A 353 -12.92 -21.46 10.97
C LYS A 353 -14.35 -20.91 10.99
N TRP A 354 -14.55 -19.67 10.55
CA TRP A 354 -15.88 -19.06 10.49
C TRP A 354 -16.84 -19.85 9.59
N CYS A 355 -16.39 -20.27 8.40
CA CYS A 355 -17.19 -21.05 7.44
C CYS A 355 -17.60 -22.40 8.03
N LEU A 356 -16.67 -23.10 8.69
CA LEU A 356 -16.95 -24.40 9.31
C LEU A 356 -17.91 -24.30 10.51
N SER A 357 -17.74 -23.29 11.37
CA SER A 357 -18.60 -23.11 12.55
C SER A 357 -20.04 -22.75 12.19
N HIS A 358 -20.25 -22.01 11.10
CA HIS A 358 -21.60 -21.64 10.64
C HIS A 358 -22.17 -22.56 9.57
N HIS A 359 -21.33 -23.35 8.93
CA HIS A 359 -21.64 -24.08 7.70
C HIS A 359 -22.28 -23.17 6.63
N LYS A 360 -21.69 -21.99 6.44
CA LYS A 360 -22.12 -20.97 5.46
C LYS A 360 -20.96 -20.58 4.56
N GLU A 361 -21.29 -20.10 3.36
CA GLU A 361 -20.31 -19.56 2.43
C GLU A 361 -19.65 -18.29 3.01
N ASN A 362 -18.38 -18.08 2.68
CA ASN A 362 -17.57 -16.97 3.14
C ASN A 362 -18.28 -15.62 2.91
N PHE A 363 -18.56 -14.90 3.99
CA PHE A 363 -19.32 -13.65 3.90
C PHE A 363 -18.58 -12.56 3.09
N LEU A 364 -17.25 -12.62 2.99
CA LEU A 364 -16.47 -11.72 2.13
C LEU A 364 -16.74 -11.98 0.65
N TYR A 365 -16.99 -13.24 0.28
CA TYR A 365 -17.39 -13.62 -1.06
C TYR A 365 -18.84 -13.19 -1.34
N THR A 366 -19.76 -13.46 -0.41
CA THR A 366 -21.19 -13.16 -0.63
C THR A 366 -21.50 -11.66 -0.61
N HIS A 367 -20.69 -10.85 0.08
CA HIS A 367 -20.80 -9.38 0.12
C HIS A 367 -19.75 -8.68 -0.76
N PHE A 368 -19.14 -9.37 -1.73
CA PHE A 368 -18.02 -8.81 -2.49
C PHE A 368 -18.39 -7.53 -3.28
N GLU A 369 -19.59 -7.44 -3.86
CA GLU A 369 -20.06 -6.20 -4.51
C GLU A 369 -20.24 -5.06 -3.49
N ASP A 370 -20.72 -5.35 -2.27
CA ASP A 370 -20.85 -4.33 -1.21
C ASP A 370 -19.47 -3.81 -0.77
N ILE A 371 -18.45 -4.69 -0.73
CA ILE A 371 -17.06 -4.31 -0.46
C ILE A 371 -16.55 -3.39 -1.58
N CYS A 372 -16.85 -3.69 -2.85
CA CYS A 372 -16.49 -2.85 -3.99
C CYS A 372 -17.09 -1.44 -3.87
N GLU A 373 -18.36 -1.32 -3.45
CA GLU A 373 -19.03 -0.03 -3.25
C GLU A 373 -18.34 0.83 -2.19
N ILE A 374 -17.82 0.21 -1.12
CA ILE A 374 -17.05 0.92 -0.09
C ILE A 374 -15.71 1.36 -0.66
N MET A 375 -14.95 0.44 -1.25
CA MET A 375 -13.58 0.70 -1.69
C MET A 375 -13.50 1.75 -2.80
N LYS A 376 -14.44 1.73 -3.76
CA LYS A 376 -14.47 2.72 -4.85
C LYS A 376 -14.77 4.15 -4.39
N ALA A 377 -15.41 4.31 -3.22
CA ALA A 377 -15.71 5.62 -2.66
C ALA A 377 -14.46 6.34 -2.11
N TYR A 378 -13.34 5.63 -1.96
CA TYR A 378 -12.10 6.15 -1.40
C TYR A 378 -10.85 5.86 -2.26
N ASP A 379 -10.99 5.13 -3.37
CA ASP A 379 -9.88 4.59 -4.18
C ASP A 379 -8.96 3.63 -3.41
N VAL A 380 -9.56 2.73 -2.62
CA VAL A 380 -8.81 1.60 -2.03
C VAL A 380 -8.69 0.48 -3.05
N SER A 381 -7.48 -0.03 -3.25
CA SER A 381 -7.22 -1.16 -4.15
C SER A 381 -7.47 -2.51 -3.47
N PHE A 382 -7.94 -3.49 -4.23
CA PHE A 382 -7.94 -4.89 -3.78
C PHE A 382 -6.54 -5.48 -3.89
N SER A 383 -6.10 -6.13 -2.81
CA SER A 383 -5.14 -7.22 -2.85
C SER A 383 -5.93 -8.50 -2.57
N LEU A 384 -6.25 -9.27 -3.62
CA LEU A 384 -7.02 -10.50 -3.43
C LEU A 384 -6.13 -11.56 -2.78
N GLY A 385 -6.42 -11.87 -1.51
CA GLY A 385 -5.54 -12.64 -0.64
C GLY A 385 -5.51 -14.14 -0.98
N ASP A 386 -4.35 -14.74 -0.77
CA ASP A 386 -4.05 -16.15 -1.02
C ASP A 386 -4.29 -17.02 0.23
N GLY A 387 -5.53 -17.07 0.68
CA GLY A 387 -5.92 -17.74 1.93
C GLY A 387 -5.59 -19.23 1.99
N LEU A 388 -5.51 -19.88 0.84
CA LEU A 388 -5.15 -21.27 0.65
C LEU A 388 -3.76 -21.43 0.01
N ARG A 389 -2.84 -20.47 0.16
CA ARG A 389 -1.44 -20.65 -0.29
C ARG A 389 -0.77 -21.88 0.36
N PRO A 390 0.20 -22.51 -0.32
CA PRO A 390 0.97 -23.62 0.24
C PRO A 390 1.96 -23.15 1.31
N GLY A 391 2.01 -23.88 2.42
CA GLY A 391 2.97 -23.67 3.52
C GLY A 391 4.23 -24.53 3.43
N CYS A 392 4.27 -25.46 2.49
CA CYS A 392 5.45 -26.26 2.18
C CYS A 392 5.42 -26.73 0.72
N ILE A 393 6.56 -27.23 0.25
CA ILE A 393 6.75 -27.78 -1.10
C ILE A 393 5.72 -28.87 -1.44
N ALA A 394 5.43 -29.77 -0.50
CA ALA A 394 4.51 -30.90 -0.76
C ALA A 394 3.05 -30.45 -1.02
N ASP A 395 2.68 -29.25 -0.57
CA ASP A 395 1.34 -28.69 -0.74
C ASP A 395 1.27 -27.76 -1.96
N ALA A 396 2.39 -27.54 -2.67
CA ALA A 396 2.48 -26.61 -3.77
C ALA A 396 1.65 -27.09 -4.96
N ASN A 397 0.94 -26.14 -5.58
CA ASN A 397 0.16 -26.33 -6.80
C ASN A 397 -0.96 -27.37 -6.66
N ASP A 398 -1.45 -27.57 -5.43
CA ASP A 398 -2.56 -28.48 -5.16
C ASP A 398 -3.92 -27.93 -5.59
N GLU A 399 -4.95 -28.77 -5.49
CA GLU A 399 -6.31 -28.42 -5.88
C GLU A 399 -6.87 -27.23 -5.09
N ALA A 400 -6.55 -27.13 -3.79
CA ALA A 400 -7.02 -26.03 -2.94
C ALA A 400 -6.45 -24.67 -3.39
N GLN A 401 -5.15 -24.62 -3.70
CA GLN A 401 -4.49 -23.40 -4.17
C GLN A 401 -5.08 -22.93 -5.50
N PHE A 402 -5.19 -23.82 -6.49
CA PHE A 402 -5.68 -23.40 -7.80
C PHE A 402 -7.19 -23.14 -7.83
N SER A 403 -7.98 -23.82 -6.99
CA SER A 403 -9.40 -23.50 -6.84
C SER A 403 -9.62 -22.11 -6.28
N GLU A 404 -8.81 -21.69 -5.30
CA GLU A 404 -8.83 -20.29 -4.82
C GLU A 404 -8.41 -19.33 -5.94
N LEU A 405 -7.30 -19.61 -6.63
CA LEU A 405 -6.79 -18.74 -7.70
C LEU A 405 -7.81 -18.51 -8.82
N GLU A 406 -8.55 -19.56 -9.23
CA GLU A 406 -9.63 -19.42 -10.21
C GLU A 406 -10.74 -18.50 -9.70
N THR A 407 -11.16 -18.66 -8.44
CA THR A 407 -12.10 -17.75 -7.78
C THR A 407 -11.57 -16.31 -7.73
N LEU A 408 -10.28 -16.09 -7.46
CA LEU A 408 -9.73 -14.73 -7.45
C LEU A 408 -9.80 -14.07 -8.85
N GLY A 409 -9.68 -14.86 -9.92
CA GLY A 409 -9.91 -14.39 -11.29
C GLY A 409 -11.36 -14.00 -11.58
N GLU A 410 -12.33 -14.71 -11.01
CA GLU A 410 -13.74 -14.31 -11.03
C GLU A 410 -13.95 -12.99 -10.28
N LEU A 411 -13.46 -12.92 -9.04
CA LEU A 411 -13.59 -11.74 -8.17
C LEU A 411 -12.91 -10.50 -8.77
N THR A 412 -11.81 -10.66 -9.50
CA THR A 412 -11.17 -9.56 -10.24
C THR A 412 -12.11 -8.96 -11.30
N LYS A 413 -12.85 -9.80 -12.04
CA LYS A 413 -13.83 -9.30 -13.00
C LYS A 413 -14.99 -8.56 -12.33
N ILE A 414 -15.41 -9.04 -11.15
CA ILE A 414 -16.43 -8.34 -10.35
C ILE A 414 -15.89 -7.00 -9.85
N ALA A 415 -14.69 -6.94 -9.27
CA ALA A 415 -14.07 -5.69 -8.84
C ALA A 415 -13.95 -4.68 -9.99
N TRP A 416 -13.53 -5.16 -11.17
CA TRP A 416 -13.45 -4.34 -12.38
C TRP A 416 -14.80 -3.86 -12.90
N LYS A 417 -15.90 -4.59 -12.70
CA LYS A 417 -17.26 -4.08 -13.02
C LYS A 417 -17.59 -2.82 -12.21
N HIS A 418 -17.02 -2.69 -11.01
CA HIS A 418 -17.17 -1.52 -10.13
C HIS A 418 -16.04 -0.49 -10.30
N ASP A 419 -15.18 -0.65 -11.32
CA ASP A 419 -13.94 0.12 -11.51
C ASP A 419 -13.06 0.16 -10.25
N VAL A 420 -12.96 -0.94 -9.48
CA VAL A 420 -12.03 -1.03 -8.35
C VAL A 420 -10.71 -1.64 -8.82
N GLN A 421 -9.60 -1.00 -8.49
CA GLN A 421 -8.25 -1.46 -8.79
C GLN A 421 -7.98 -2.81 -8.11
N THR A 422 -7.29 -3.75 -8.76
CA THR A 422 -7.09 -5.11 -8.22
C THR A 422 -5.72 -5.66 -8.58
N MET A 423 -5.03 -6.18 -7.56
CA MET A 423 -3.91 -7.11 -7.68
C MET A 423 -4.26 -8.43 -6.99
N VAL A 424 -3.52 -9.50 -7.33
CA VAL A 424 -3.76 -10.85 -6.84
C VAL A 424 -2.51 -11.33 -6.09
N GLU A 425 -2.69 -11.78 -4.85
CA GLU A 425 -1.62 -12.43 -4.08
C GLU A 425 -1.40 -13.86 -4.57
N GLY A 426 -0.18 -14.34 -4.46
CA GLY A 426 0.25 -15.64 -4.97
C GLY A 426 1.08 -16.40 -3.95
N PRO A 427 1.50 -17.63 -4.28
CA PRO A 427 2.01 -18.60 -3.31
C PRO A 427 3.22 -18.16 -2.48
N GLY A 428 3.38 -18.87 -1.36
CA GLY A 428 4.62 -18.96 -0.61
C GLY A 428 5.56 -20.06 -1.11
N HIS A 429 5.34 -21.32 -0.75
CA HIS A 429 6.38 -22.34 -0.91
C HIS A 429 6.18 -23.18 -2.20
N VAL A 430 7.08 -22.99 -3.17
CA VAL A 430 7.08 -23.40 -4.59
C VAL A 430 8.52 -23.83 -4.93
N PRO A 431 8.90 -25.11 -5.13
CA PRO A 431 8.59 -25.93 -6.31
C PRO A 431 8.25 -27.41 -6.02
#